data_AF-A0A1J5ASF0-F1
#
_entry.id   AF-A0A1J5ASF0-F1
#
_cell.length_a   1.000
_cell.length_b   1.000
_cell.length_c   1.000
_cell.angle_alpha   90.00
_cell.angle_beta   90.00
_cell.angle_gamma   90.00
#
_symmetry.space_group_name_H-M   'P 1'
#
loop_
_entity.id
_entity.type
_entity.pdbx_description
1 polymer ?
#
loop_
_entity_poly.entity_id
_entity_poly.type
_entity_poly.pdbx_seq_one_letter_code
_entity_poly.pdbx_strand_id
1 'polypeptide(L)'
;MNDNESPRRIFLKKLGLTMGAVAATPFLSTANIVEKRIKYPLTEKQKAFMEKHDIWMEEFIEVIKERRENPDSVDANLRLMKLTEQSEAWQTEVVEYMKDENFARHYMIATEKMTNEIN
;
A
#
# COMPACT_ATOMS: atom_id res chain seq x y z
N MET A 1 -11.25 -8.43 26.33
CA MET A 1 -11.49 -7.81 25.00
C MET A 1 -10.37 -6.82 24.78
N ASN A 2 -9.37 -7.19 23.99
CA ASN A 2 -8.28 -6.30 23.57
C ASN A 2 -8.15 -6.44 22.05
N ASP A 3 -9.23 -6.07 21.36
CA ASP A 3 -9.39 -6.19 19.91
C ASP A 3 -9.01 -4.88 19.19
N ASN A 4 -8.00 -4.16 19.71
CA ASN A 4 -7.43 -3.02 18.99
C ASN A 4 -6.44 -3.56 17.95
N GLU A 5 -6.98 -4.18 16.91
CA GLU A 5 -6.19 -4.55 15.74
C GLU A 5 -5.54 -3.28 15.17
N SER A 6 -4.21 -3.22 15.16
CA SER A 6 -3.52 -1.99 14.76
C SER A 6 -3.89 -1.65 13.30
N PRO A 7 -4.11 -0.38 12.95
CA PRO A 7 -4.40 0.01 11.56
C PRO A 7 -3.35 -0.48 10.56
N ARG A 8 -2.09 -0.65 10.99
CA ARG A 8 -1.05 -1.37 10.22
C ARG A 8 -1.45 -2.81 9.89
N ARG A 9 -1.91 -3.59 10.88
CA ARG A 9 -2.36 -4.97 10.69
C ARG A 9 -3.63 -5.02 9.85
N ILE A 10 -4.53 -4.05 9.99
CA ILE A 10 -5.72 -3.92 9.14
C ILE A 10 -5.30 -3.65 7.69
N PHE A 11 -4.39 -2.70 7.46
CA PHE A 11 -3.87 -2.38 6.13
C PHE A 11 -3.14 -3.57 5.50
N LEU A 12 -2.24 -4.25 6.22
CA LEU A 12 -1.55 -5.44 5.73
C LEU A 12 -2.51 -6.61 5.44
N LYS A 13 -3.53 -6.80 6.30
CA LYS A 13 -4.60 -7.78 6.03
C LYS A 13 -5.38 -7.41 4.78
N LYS A 14 -5.72 -6.14 4.59
CA LYS A 14 -6.46 -5.64 3.43
C LYS A 14 -5.65 -5.79 2.15
N LEU A 15 -4.36 -5.44 2.16
CA LEU A 15 -3.43 -5.74 1.07
C LEU A 15 -3.38 -7.24 0.77
N GLY A 16 -3.26 -8.09 1.79
CA GLY A 16 -3.28 -9.54 1.62
C GLY A 16 -4.60 -10.05 1.02
N LEU A 17 -5.73 -9.43 1.39
CA LEU A 17 -7.06 -9.72 0.85
C LEU A 17 -7.22 -9.29 -0.60
N THR A 18 -6.77 -8.08 -0.98
CA THR A 18 -6.78 -7.63 -2.38
C THR A 18 -5.85 -8.48 -3.24
N MET A 19 -4.64 -8.81 -2.75
CA MET A 19 -3.74 -9.73 -3.45
C MET A 19 -4.36 -11.14 -3.60
N GLY A 20 -5.07 -11.64 -2.59
CA GLY A 20 -5.77 -12.93 -2.63
C GLY A 20 -6.92 -12.98 -3.65
N ALA A 21 -7.66 -11.88 -3.83
CA ALA A 21 -8.70 -11.77 -4.86
C ALA A 21 -8.11 -11.72 -6.29
N VAL A 22 -6.93 -11.13 -6.44
CA VAL A 22 -6.22 -11.02 -7.73
C VAL A 22 -5.45 -12.32 -8.06
N ALA A 23 -5.10 -13.15 -7.08
CA ALA A 23 -4.35 -14.40 -7.27
C ALA A 23 -5.07 -15.50 -8.10
N ALA A 24 -6.33 -15.29 -8.52
CA ALA A 24 -6.92 -16.10 -9.59
C ALA A 24 -6.25 -15.87 -10.96
N THR A 25 -5.45 -14.80 -11.09
CA THR A 25 -4.50 -14.59 -12.18
C THR A 25 -3.09 -15.01 -11.76
N PRO A 26 -2.33 -15.73 -12.61
CA PRO A 26 -1.01 -16.24 -12.26
C PRO A 26 -0.01 -15.08 -12.13
N PHE A 27 0.19 -14.58 -10.91
CA PHE A 27 1.07 -13.45 -10.64
C PHE A 27 2.49 -13.90 -10.27
N LEU A 28 3.48 -13.35 -10.97
CA LEU A 28 4.86 -13.83 -11.04
C LEU A 28 5.66 -13.61 -9.75
N SER A 29 6.53 -14.58 -9.47
CA SER A 29 7.54 -14.60 -8.41
C SER A 29 8.37 -13.32 -8.34
N THR A 30 8.40 -12.69 -7.16
CA THR A 30 9.03 -11.39 -6.89
C THR A 30 10.57 -11.38 -6.87
N ALA A 31 11.22 -12.54 -7.04
CA ALA A 31 12.65 -12.71 -6.76
C ALA A 31 13.62 -11.98 -7.72
N ASN A 32 13.17 -11.45 -8.86
CA ASN A 32 14.05 -10.83 -9.89
C ASN A 32 13.65 -9.38 -10.27
N ILE A 33 12.81 -8.71 -9.49
CA ILE A 33 12.10 -7.50 -9.93
C ILE A 33 12.92 -6.20 -9.79
N VAL A 34 13.95 -6.17 -8.93
CA VAL A 34 14.75 -4.96 -8.66
C VAL A 34 15.51 -4.46 -9.91
N GLU A 35 15.79 -5.33 -10.88
CA GLU A 35 16.68 -5.02 -12.02
C GLU A 35 15.95 -4.48 -13.28
N LYS A 36 14.61 -4.48 -13.35
CA LYS A 36 13.87 -4.15 -14.60
C LYS A 36 12.79 -3.08 -14.42
N ARG A 37 13.15 -1.89 -13.93
CA ARG A 37 12.24 -0.72 -13.93
C ARG A 37 12.07 -0.03 -15.29
N ILE A 38 12.64 -0.57 -16.39
CA ILE A 38 12.76 0.12 -17.68
C ILE A 38 11.80 -0.40 -18.78
N LYS A 39 11.04 -1.50 -18.59
CA LYS A 39 10.29 -2.14 -19.70
C LYS A 39 8.76 -2.25 -19.57
N TYR A 40 8.14 -1.57 -18.61
CA TYR A 40 6.72 -1.79 -18.28
C TYR A 40 5.96 -0.45 -18.19
N PRO A 41 5.44 0.06 -19.32
CA PRO A 41 4.75 1.35 -19.32
C PRO A 41 3.41 1.25 -18.60
N LEU A 42 3.18 2.18 -17.67
CA LEU A 42 1.87 2.44 -17.07
C LEU A 42 1.07 3.42 -17.94
N THR A 43 -0.25 3.29 -17.93
CA THR A 43 -1.16 4.32 -18.46
C THR A 43 -1.04 5.62 -17.66
N GLU A 44 -1.45 6.75 -18.23
CA GLU A 44 -1.41 8.04 -17.52
C GLU A 44 -2.22 8.02 -16.22
N LYS A 45 -3.37 7.33 -16.21
CA LYS A 45 -4.20 7.17 -15.01
C LYS A 45 -3.50 6.37 -13.91
N GLN A 46 -2.87 5.26 -14.28
CA GLN A 46 -2.08 4.45 -13.36
C GLN A 46 -0.87 5.21 -12.83
N LYS A 47 -0.19 6.02 -13.65
CA LYS A 47 0.93 6.87 -13.19
C LYS A 47 0.45 7.91 -12.18
N ALA A 48 -0.62 8.64 -12.50
CA ALA A 48 -1.21 9.62 -11.60
C ALA A 48 -1.66 8.98 -10.27
N PHE A 49 -2.22 7.77 -10.33
CA PHE A 49 -2.52 6.99 -9.14
C PHE A 49 -1.25 6.66 -8.34
N MET A 50 -0.19 6.17 -8.99
CA MET A 50 1.06 5.84 -8.31
C MET A 50 1.71 7.06 -7.66
N GLU A 51 1.69 8.23 -8.30
CA GLU A 51 2.21 9.48 -7.70
C GLU A 51 1.41 9.87 -6.45
N LYS A 52 0.08 9.78 -6.51
CA LYS A 52 -0.78 10.02 -5.35
C LYS A 52 -0.54 8.99 -4.24
N HIS A 53 -0.36 7.73 -4.62
CA HIS A 53 -0.09 6.64 -3.70
C HIS A 53 1.27 6.81 -3.01
N ASP A 54 2.31 7.26 -3.74
CA ASP A 54 3.63 7.53 -3.19
C ASP A 54 3.59 8.62 -2.10
N ILE A 55 2.88 9.73 -2.34
CA ILE A 55 2.66 10.78 -1.34
C ILE A 55 1.95 10.22 -0.10
N TRP A 56 0.90 9.42 -0.30
CA TRP A 56 0.18 8.78 0.80
C TRP A 56 1.08 7.84 1.62
N MET A 57 1.96 7.09 0.96
CA MET A 57 2.90 6.20 1.65
C MET A 57 3.89 6.97 2.51
N GLU A 58 4.43 8.10 2.03
CA GLU A 58 5.32 8.96 2.80
C GLU A 58 4.63 9.46 4.09
N GLU A 59 3.39 9.96 3.97
CA GLU A 59 2.60 10.41 5.12
C GLU A 59 2.29 9.26 6.09
N PHE A 60 1.97 8.07 5.55
CA PHE A 60 1.74 6.88 6.35
C PHE A 60 2.98 6.47 7.14
N ILE A 61 4.15 6.46 6.52
CA ILE A 61 5.43 6.15 7.18
C ILE A 61 5.71 7.14 8.30
N GLU A 62 5.50 8.44 8.07
CA GLU A 62 5.71 9.48 9.07
C GLU A 62 4.79 9.28 10.29
N VAL A 63 3.49 9.11 10.06
CA VAL A 63 2.50 8.90 11.12
C VAL A 63 2.79 7.62 11.91
N ILE A 64 3.25 6.57 11.23
CA ILE A 64 3.69 5.32 11.86
C ILE A 64 4.91 5.53 12.74
N LYS A 65 5.91 6.32 12.31
CA LYS A 65 7.10 6.64 13.10
C LYS A 65 6.72 7.47 14.33
N GLU A 66 5.87 8.48 14.17
CA GLU A 66 5.39 9.30 15.28
C GLU A 66 4.61 8.47 16.31
N ARG A 67 3.68 7.62 15.85
CA ARG A 67 2.95 6.72 16.76
C ARG A 67 3.85 5.71 17.47
N ARG A 68 5.00 5.35 16.90
CA ARG A 68 5.98 4.48 17.57
C ARG A 68 6.69 5.21 18.70
N GLU A 69 6.96 6.50 18.53
CA GLU A 69 7.57 7.37 19.55
C GLU A 69 6.56 7.78 20.62
N ASN A 70 5.31 8.04 20.22
CA ASN A 70 4.21 8.40 21.11
C ASN A 70 2.90 7.67 20.72
N PRO A 71 2.66 6.46 21.27
CA PRO A 71 1.48 5.65 20.95
C PRO A 71 0.13 6.32 21.27
N ASP A 72 0.13 7.21 22.26
CA ASP A 72 -1.07 7.91 22.74
C ASP A 72 -1.25 9.30 22.08
N SER A 73 -0.44 9.64 21.07
CA SER A 73 -0.63 10.84 20.26
C SER A 73 -2.00 10.82 19.59
N VAL A 74 -2.91 11.65 20.09
CA VAL A 74 -4.26 11.81 19.52
C VAL A 74 -4.18 12.25 18.07
N ASP A 75 -3.21 13.12 17.75
CA ASP A 75 -3.00 13.62 16.40
C ASP A 75 -2.51 12.54 15.43
N ALA A 76 -1.48 11.76 15.82
CA ALA A 76 -1.01 10.64 15.01
C ALA A 76 -2.09 9.57 14.79
N ASN A 77 -2.88 9.27 15.82
CA ASN A 77 -3.99 8.32 15.71
C ASN A 77 -5.11 8.84 14.78
N LEU A 78 -5.43 10.14 14.82
CA LEU A 78 -6.38 10.76 13.90
C LEU A 78 -5.88 10.76 12.45
N ARG A 79 -4.62 11.12 12.21
CA ARG A 79 -4.01 11.06 10.87
C ARG A 79 -4.00 9.64 10.32
N LEU A 80 -3.65 8.66 11.16
CA LEU A 80 -3.67 7.25 10.77
C LEU A 80 -5.06 6.77 10.38
N MET A 81 -6.11 7.20 11.10
CA MET A 81 -7.49 6.89 10.76
C MET A 81 -7.87 7.46 9.38
N LYS A 82 -7.57 8.74 9.13
CA LYS A 82 -7.81 9.39 7.83
C LYS A 82 -7.08 8.71 6.68
N LEU A 83 -5.81 8.36 6.88
CA LEU A 83 -5.02 7.64 5.86
C LEU A 83 -5.61 6.26 5.57
N THR A 84 -6.13 5.58 6.60
CA THR A 84 -6.81 4.29 6.43
C THR A 84 -8.09 4.44 5.61
N GLU A 85 -8.94 5.43 5.92
CA GLU A 85 -10.16 5.73 5.16
C GLU A 85 -9.85 6.05 3.68
N GLN A 86 -8.80 6.82 3.43
CA GLN A 86 -8.36 7.13 2.06
C GLN A 86 -7.94 5.88 1.29
N SER A 87 -7.20 4.97 1.92
CA SER A 87 -6.79 3.70 1.32
C SER A 87 -8.00 2.81 0.98
N GLU A 88 -9.01 2.79 1.86
CA GLU A 88 -10.26 2.06 1.62
C GLU A 88 -11.03 2.61 0.43
N ALA A 89 -11.09 3.94 0.28
CA ALA A 89 -11.74 4.58 -0.85
C ALA A 89 -11.09 4.24 -2.21
N TRP A 90 -9.81 3.86 -2.22
CA TRP A 90 -9.09 3.48 -3.44
C TRP A 90 -9.18 1.99 -3.77
N GLN A 91 -9.79 1.17 -2.91
CA GLN A 91 -9.79 -0.29 -3.06
C GLN A 91 -10.32 -0.73 -4.43
N THR A 92 -11.43 -0.15 -4.89
CA THR A 92 -12.00 -0.48 -6.21
C THR A 92 -11.07 -0.08 -7.36
N GLU A 93 -10.42 1.08 -7.26
CA GLU A 93 -9.49 1.58 -8.27
C GLU A 93 -8.23 0.71 -8.33
N VAL A 94 -7.68 0.34 -7.17
CA VAL A 94 -6.55 -0.59 -7.07
C VAL A 94 -6.91 -1.94 -7.67
N VAL A 95 -8.06 -2.52 -7.32
CA VAL A 95 -8.49 -3.82 -7.89
C VAL A 95 -8.60 -3.77 -9.41
N GLU A 96 -9.10 -2.66 -9.97
CA GLU A 96 -9.17 -2.49 -11.42
C GLU A 96 -7.78 -2.38 -12.05
N TYR A 97 -6.90 -1.55 -11.49
CA TYR A 97 -5.54 -1.39 -12.02
C TYR A 97 -4.66 -2.63 -11.82
N MET A 98 -4.91 -3.44 -10.79
CA MET A 98 -4.18 -4.69 -10.54
C MET A 98 -4.40 -5.76 -11.62
N LYS A 99 -5.42 -5.60 -12.48
CA LYS A 99 -5.59 -6.43 -13.69
C LYS A 99 -4.47 -6.20 -14.71
N ASP A 100 -3.84 -5.04 -14.67
CA ASP A 100 -2.64 -4.74 -15.46
C ASP A 100 -1.41 -5.24 -14.73
N GLU A 101 -0.69 -6.15 -15.37
CA GLU A 101 0.47 -6.80 -14.79
C GLU A 101 1.59 -5.80 -14.44
N ASN A 102 1.75 -4.74 -15.24
CA ASN A 102 2.76 -3.71 -15.01
C ASN A 102 2.42 -2.91 -13.76
N PHE A 103 1.16 -2.45 -13.66
CA PHE A 103 0.70 -1.72 -12.49
C PHE A 103 0.88 -2.53 -11.22
N ALA A 104 0.41 -3.79 -11.22
CA ALA A 104 0.51 -4.63 -10.05
C ALA A 104 1.97 -4.87 -9.62
N ARG A 105 2.92 -5.01 -10.56
CA ARG A 105 4.36 -5.03 -10.22
C ARG A 105 4.83 -3.73 -9.56
N HIS A 106 4.49 -2.58 -10.14
CA HIS A 106 4.85 -1.27 -9.58
C HIS A 106 4.27 -1.07 -8.16
N TYR A 107 3.00 -1.41 -7.99
CA TYR A 107 2.27 -1.33 -6.73
C TYR A 107 2.87 -2.25 -5.65
N MET A 108 3.22 -3.48 -6.00
CA MET A 108 3.87 -4.43 -5.09
C MET A 108 5.25 -3.94 -4.63
N ILE A 109 6.09 -3.45 -5.55
CA ILE A 109 7.42 -2.89 -5.20
C ILE A 109 7.28 -1.70 -4.25
N ALA A 110 6.35 -0.79 -4.53
CA ALA A 110 6.08 0.38 -3.71
C ALA A 110 5.67 -0.03 -2.28
N THR A 111 4.73 -0.98 -2.19
CA THR A 111 4.21 -1.50 -0.91
C THR A 111 5.28 -2.25 -0.11
N GLU A 112 6.13 -3.03 -0.77
CA GLU A 112 7.25 -3.75 -0.14
C GLU A 112 8.25 -2.76 0.47
N LYS A 113 8.61 -1.71 -0.26
CA LYS A 113 9.48 -0.65 0.28
C LYS A 113 8.88 0.02 1.51
N MET A 114 7.61 0.42 1.44
CA MET A 114 6.94 1.03 2.58
C MET A 114 6.93 0.09 3.79
N THR A 115 6.65 -1.20 3.58
CA THR A 115 6.66 -2.21 4.65
C THR A 115 8.04 -2.33 5.30
N ASN A 116 9.11 -2.29 4.50
CA ASN A 116 10.49 -2.31 5.00
C ASN A 116 10.86 -1.04 5.77
N GLU A 117 10.26 0.11 5.48
CA GLU A 117 10.53 1.36 6.20
C GLU A 117 9.81 1.47 7.56
N ILE A 118 8.72 0.73 7.74
CA ILE A 118 7.89 0.76 8.96
C ILE A 118 8.15 -0.40 9.92
N ASN A 119 8.86 -1.44 9.46
CA ASN A 119 9.39 -2.53 10.28
C ASN A 119 10.70 -2.12 10.95
#